data_AF-A0A7V3PSL1-F1
#
_entry.id   AF-A0A7V3PSL1-F1
#
_cell.length_a   1.000
_cell.length_b   1.000
_cell.length_c   1.000
_cell.angle_alpha   90.00
_cell.angle_beta   90.00
_cell.angle_gamma   90.00
#
_symmetry.space_group_name_H-M   'P 1'
#
loop_
_entity.id
_entity.type
_entity.pdbx_description
1 polymer ?
#
loop_
_entity_poly.entity_id
_entity_poly.type
_entity_poly.pdbx_seq_one_letter_code
_entity_poly.pdbx_strand_id
1 'polypeptide(L)'
;MNVFRQESIFSCRVCGQIISLVHKGGGTLVCCNQAMQPGQPKTDKVSEESKVVANAPYWSCTNCHYVLQALQPPDVCPSCGEACQFVDVSCYIPECGFSGVDSRLIK
;
A
#
# COMPACT_ATOMS: atom_id res chain seq x y z
N MET A 1 -16.38 11.93 26.32
CA MET A 1 -16.25 13.12 25.47
C MET A 1 -15.34 12.77 24.29
N ASN A 2 -15.85 12.78 23.06
CA ASN A 2 -15.08 12.39 21.87
C ASN A 2 -14.14 13.52 21.45
N VAL A 3 -12.84 13.36 21.74
CA VAL A 3 -11.79 14.29 21.32
C VAL A 3 -11.40 13.98 19.88
N PHE A 4 -12.10 14.57 18.92
CA PHE A 4 -11.61 14.67 17.54
C PHE A 4 -10.49 15.71 17.51
N ARG A 5 -9.24 15.27 17.63
CA ARG A 5 -8.06 16.12 17.43
C ARG A 5 -7.91 16.37 15.93
N GLN A 6 -8.35 17.55 15.48
CA GLN A 6 -8.04 18.03 14.13
C GLN A 6 -6.56 18.42 14.09
N GLU A 7 -5.70 17.46 13.74
CA GLU A 7 -4.28 17.72 13.49
C GLU A 7 -4.17 18.65 12.28
N SER A 8 -3.80 19.91 12.55
CA SER A 8 -3.57 20.88 11.49
C SER A 8 -2.17 20.65 10.93
N ILE A 9 -2.11 19.90 9.83
CA ILE A 9 -0.87 19.60 9.10
C ILE A 9 -0.57 20.79 8.19
N PHE A 10 0.69 21.22 8.14
CA PHE A 10 1.17 22.27 7.24
C PHE A 10 2.30 21.76 6.38
N SER A 11 2.31 22.14 5.11
CA SER A 11 3.38 21.80 4.17
C SER A 11 4.01 23.05 3.55
N CYS A 12 5.34 23.01 3.37
CA CYS A 12 6.08 23.98 2.59
C CYS A 12 6.22 23.46 1.14
N ARG A 13 5.79 24.24 0.15
CA ARG A 13 5.94 23.87 -1.27
C ARG A 13 7.35 24.03 -1.82
N VAL A 14 8.23 24.76 -1.13
CA VAL A 14 9.59 25.05 -1.62
C VAL A 14 10.55 23.92 -1.26
N CYS A 15 10.61 23.53 0.01
CA CYS A 15 11.51 22.47 0.49
C CYS A 15 10.81 21.14 0.80
N GLY A 16 9.47 21.09 0.73
CA GLY A 16 8.70 19.87 1.00
C GLY A 16 8.49 19.53 2.49
N GLN A 17 8.92 20.39 3.42
CA GLN A 17 8.77 20.12 4.86
C GLN A 17 7.30 20.06 5.28
N ILE A 18 6.94 19.04 6.07
CA ILE A 18 5.59 18.81 6.63
C ILE A 18 5.67 18.82 8.15
N ILE A 19 4.82 19.60 8.81
CA ILE A 19 4.75 19.69 10.27
C ILE A 19 3.30 19.62 10.76
N SER A 20 3.09 19.14 11.98
CA SER A 20 1.79 19.18 12.67
C SER A 20 1.79 20.24 13.77
N LEU A 21 0.72 21.02 13.87
CA LEU A 21 0.55 21.96 14.97
C LEU A 21 0.11 21.24 16.24
N VAL A 22 1.00 21.22 17.24
CA VAL A 22 0.71 20.69 18.58
C VAL A 22 -0.08 21.72 19.43
N HIS A 23 0.25 23.00 19.29
CA HIS A 23 -0.38 24.11 20.00
C HIS A 23 -0.73 25.24 19.04
N LYS A 24 -1.91 25.85 19.24
CA LYS A 24 -2.35 27.01 18.44
C LYS A 24 -1.70 28.28 18.99
N GLY A 25 -1.08 29.06 18.11
CA GLY A 25 -0.58 30.41 18.38
C GLY A 25 -1.17 31.41 17.38
N GLY A 26 -1.08 32.71 17.66
CA GLY A 26 -1.66 33.77 16.81
C GLY A 26 -0.79 34.22 15.63
N GLY A 27 0.26 33.47 15.26
CA GLY A 27 1.21 33.83 14.21
C GLY A 27 1.06 32.99 12.94
N THR A 28 1.53 33.52 11.81
CA THR A 28 1.58 32.80 10.53
C THR A 28 2.85 31.95 10.45
N LEU A 29 2.71 30.66 10.10
CA LEU A 29 3.85 29.79 9.87
C LEU A 29 4.54 30.17 8.55
N VAL A 30 5.86 30.42 8.59
CA VAL A 30 6.67 30.78 7.42
C VAL A 30 7.82 29.79 7.28
N CYS A 31 7.98 29.22 6.09
CA CYS A 31 9.09 28.33 5.73
C CYS A 31 9.58 28.69 4.32
N CYS A 32 10.89 28.78 4.12
CA CYS A 32 11.51 29.27 2.88
C CYS A 32 11.00 30.65 2.43
N ASN A 33 10.85 31.58 3.37
CA ASN A 33 10.34 32.94 3.15
C ASN A 33 8.91 33.01 2.58
N GLN A 34 8.14 31.92 2.68
CA GLN A 34 6.75 31.85 2.23
C GLN A 34 5.85 31.35 3.35
N ALA A 35 4.63 31.88 3.41
CA ALA A 35 3.62 31.37 4.33
C ALA A 35 3.30 29.91 3.99
N MET A 36 3.40 29.04 5.01
CA MET A 36 3.05 27.63 4.87
C MET A 36 1.55 27.47 4.65
N GLN A 37 1.17 26.42 3.93
CA GLN A 37 -0.24 26.18 3.61
C GLN A 37 -0.82 25.06 4.47
N PRO A 38 -2.08 25.20 4.92
CA PRO A 38 -2.76 24.13 5.61
C PRO A 38 -2.97 22.97 4.63
N GLY A 39 -2.45 21.80 4.99
CA GLY A 39 -2.85 20.55 4.39
C GLY A 39 -4.28 20.25 4.85
N GLN A 40 -5.20 20.10 3.91
CA GLN A 40 -6.50 19.54 4.27
C GLN A 40 -6.25 18.13 4.80
N PRO A 41 -6.78 17.76 5.98
CA PRO A 41 -6.82 16.36 6.34
C PRO A 41 -7.61 15.69 5.22
N LYS A 42 -6.97 14.74 4.53
CA LYS A 42 -7.69 13.85 3.63
C LYS A 42 -8.63 13.07 4.53
N THR A 43 -9.86 13.58 4.71
CA THR A 43 -10.92 12.76 5.26
C THR A 43 -11.06 11.61 4.29
N ASP A 44 -10.75 10.42 4.78
CA ASP A 44 -10.90 9.14 4.14
C ASP A 44 -12.34 8.97 3.66
N LYS A 45 -12.69 9.59 2.54
CA LYS A 45 -13.55 8.92 1.57
C LYS A 45 -12.62 7.93 0.89
N VAL A 46 -12.36 6.82 1.60
CA VAL A 46 -12.10 5.54 0.93
C VAL A 46 -13.35 5.33 0.10
N SER A 47 -13.25 5.69 -1.18
CA SER A 47 -14.20 5.20 -2.17
C SER A 47 -14.26 3.69 -1.99
N GLU A 48 -15.47 3.16 -1.83
CA GLU A 48 -15.79 1.73 -1.87
C GLU A 48 -15.57 1.17 -3.29
N GLU A 49 -14.35 1.34 -3.79
CA GLU A 49 -13.68 0.44 -4.71
C GLU A 49 -12.21 0.85 -4.68
N SER A 50 -11.53 0.29 -3.69
CA SER A 50 -10.09 0.33 -3.52
C SER A 50 -9.44 -0.27 -4.78
N LYS A 51 -9.15 0.56 -5.78
CA LYS A 51 -8.09 0.25 -6.75
C LYS A 51 -6.73 0.40 -6.06
N VAL A 52 -6.52 -0.39 -5.02
CA VAL A 52 -5.19 -0.87 -4.62
C VAL A 52 -4.95 -2.13 -5.45
N VAL A 53 -4.70 -1.96 -6.75
CA VAL A 53 -4.15 -3.02 -7.59
C VAL A 53 -2.67 -2.70 -7.78
N ALA A 54 -1.89 -2.86 -6.71
CA ALA A 54 -0.44 -2.73 -6.77
C ALA A 54 0.30 -3.93 -6.16
N ASN A 55 -0.40 -4.86 -5.48
CA ASN A 55 0.25 -6.06 -4.94
C ASN A 55 -0.77 -7.20 -4.77
N ALA A 56 -1.30 -7.74 -5.87
CA ALA A 56 -2.01 -9.01 -5.80
C ALA A 56 -0.99 -10.13 -5.52
N PRO A 57 -1.30 -11.10 -4.63
CA PRO A 57 -0.39 -12.18 -4.28
C PRO A 57 -0.11 -13.10 -5.47
N TYR A 58 1.02 -13.80 -5.40
CA TYR A 58 1.42 -14.82 -6.35
C TYR A 58 1.05 -16.21 -5.82
N TRP A 59 0.39 -16.99 -6.66
CA TRP A 59 -0.07 -18.34 -6.36
C TRP A 59 0.67 -19.34 -7.22
N SER A 60 1.22 -20.41 -6.62
CA SER A 60 1.85 -21.53 -7.34
C SER A 60 1.00 -22.78 -7.24
N CYS A 61 0.78 -23.45 -8.38
CA CYS A 61 0.10 -24.74 -8.44
C CYS A 61 0.98 -25.85 -7.84
N THR A 62 0.44 -26.66 -6.94
CA THR A 62 1.20 -27.78 -6.34
C THR A 62 1.47 -28.95 -7.29
N ASN A 63 0.74 -29.05 -8.42
CA ASN A 63 0.86 -30.16 -9.37
C ASN A 63 1.84 -29.86 -10.52
N CYS A 64 1.78 -28.63 -11.07
CA CYS A 64 2.59 -28.25 -12.23
C CYS A 64 3.48 -27.00 -11.99
N HIS A 65 3.47 -26.44 -10.79
CA HIS A 65 4.29 -25.29 -10.38
C HIS A 65 4.02 -23.99 -11.16
N TYR A 66 2.91 -23.93 -11.89
CA TYR A 66 2.47 -22.74 -12.59
C TYR A 66 2.18 -21.60 -11.62
N VAL A 67 2.77 -20.43 -11.86
CA VAL A 67 2.60 -19.25 -11.04
C VAL A 67 1.65 -18.25 -11.71
N LEU A 68 0.65 -17.78 -10.98
CA LEU A 68 -0.24 -16.71 -11.42
C LEU A 68 -0.42 -15.64 -10.34
N GLN A 69 -0.72 -14.42 -10.78
CA GLN A 69 -1.00 -13.30 -9.89
C GLN A 69 -2.50 -13.04 -9.84
N ALA A 70 -3.13 -13.26 -8.68
CA ALA A 70 -4.58 -13.11 -8.52
C ALA A 70 -4.95 -12.81 -7.06
N LEU A 71 -6.10 -12.18 -6.82
CA LEU A 71 -6.61 -11.97 -5.46
C LEU A 71 -7.09 -13.28 -4.82
N GLN A 72 -7.53 -14.24 -5.64
CA GLN A 72 -8.05 -15.52 -5.20
C GLN A 72 -7.63 -16.59 -6.22
N PRO A 73 -7.12 -17.75 -5.78
CA PRO A 73 -6.67 -18.79 -6.69
C PRO A 73 -7.86 -19.50 -7.35
N PRO A 74 -7.75 -19.90 -8.63
CA PRO A 74 -8.79 -20.66 -9.32
C PRO A 74 -8.80 -22.12 -8.85
N ASP A 75 -9.98 -22.76 -8.86
CA ASP A 75 -10.09 -24.20 -8.58
C ASP A 75 -9.40 -25.05 -9.66
N VAL A 76 -9.48 -24.64 -10.92
CA VAL A 76 -8.88 -25.34 -12.06
C VAL A 76 -7.61 -24.62 -12.50
N CYS A 77 -6.50 -25.34 -12.54
CA CYS A 77 -5.25 -24.76 -12.98
C CYS A 77 -5.23 -24.54 -14.51
N PRO A 78 -4.93 -23.33 -15.02
CA PRO A 78 -4.91 -23.06 -16.45
C PRO A 78 -3.75 -23.75 -17.20
N SER A 79 -2.75 -24.26 -16.47
CA SER A 79 -1.60 -24.93 -17.08
C SER A 79 -1.77 -26.45 -17.21
N CYS A 80 -2.43 -27.12 -16.26
CA CYS A 80 -2.65 -28.58 -16.31
C CYS A 80 -4.10 -28.98 -16.56
N GLY A 81 -5.07 -28.07 -16.37
CA GLY A 81 -6.49 -28.32 -16.62
C GLY A 81 -7.20 -29.16 -15.55
N GLU A 82 -6.52 -29.50 -14.45
CA GLU A 82 -7.10 -30.25 -13.33
C GLU A 82 -7.37 -29.35 -12.12
N ALA A 83 -8.21 -29.85 -11.20
CA ALA A 83 -8.48 -29.19 -9.93
C ALA A 83 -7.23 -29.29 -9.02
N CYS A 84 -6.60 -28.17 -8.71
CA CYS A 84 -5.31 -28.13 -8.00
C CYS A 84 -5.33 -27.17 -6.82
N GLN A 85 -4.55 -27.49 -5.80
CA GLN A 85 -4.32 -26.56 -4.69
C GLN A 85 -3.27 -25.53 -5.10
N PHE A 86 -3.55 -24.27 -4.84
CA PHE A 86 -2.61 -23.17 -5.04
C PHE A 86 -2.06 -22.71 -3.70
N VAL A 87 -0.73 -22.57 -3.64
CA VAL A 87 -0.01 -22.09 -2.47
C VAL A 87 0.44 -20.67 -2.75
N ASP A 88 0.28 -19.77 -1.77
CA ASP A 88 0.82 -18.44 -1.87
C ASP A 88 2.37 -18.50 -1.84
N VAL A 89 2.98 -17.98 -2.89
CA VAL A 89 4.44 -17.88 -3.07
C VAL A 89 4.89 -16.43 -3.15
N SER A 90 4.07 -15.52 -2.64
CA SER A 90 4.33 -14.10 -2.62
C SER A 90 5.60 -13.81 -1.85
N CYS A 91 6.49 -13.01 -2.43
CA CYS A 91 7.73 -12.71 -1.75
C CYS A 91 7.57 -11.61 -0.71
N TYR A 92 7.46 -12.01 0.55
CA TYR A 92 7.34 -11.11 1.70
C TYR A 92 8.70 -10.67 2.28
N ILE A 93 9.80 -11.24 1.78
CA ILE A 93 11.16 -10.94 2.27
C ILE A 93 11.77 -9.83 1.40
N PRO A 94 12.32 -8.76 2.00
CA PRO A 94 12.91 -7.63 1.25
C PRO A 94 14.10 -8.03 0.36
N GLU A 95 14.77 -9.14 0.66
CA GLU A 95 15.94 -9.68 -0.05
C GLU A 95 15.59 -10.51 -1.30
N CYS A 96 14.32 -10.61 -1.64
CA CYS A 96 13.84 -11.52 -2.66
C CYS A 96 13.96 -10.95 -4.07
N GLY A 97 15.20 -10.85 -4.57
CA GLY A 97 15.57 -10.92 -5.99
C GLY A 97 14.81 -10.09 -7.04
N PHE A 98 13.99 -9.11 -6.64
CA PHE A 98 13.13 -8.29 -7.51
C PHE A 98 12.10 -9.03 -8.39
N SER A 99 11.96 -10.35 -8.28
CA SER A 99 11.02 -11.16 -9.09
C SER A 99 9.59 -11.18 -8.56
N GLY A 100 9.38 -10.77 -7.31
CA GLY A 100 8.06 -10.78 -6.64
C GLY A 100 7.57 -12.16 -6.18
N VAL A 101 8.26 -13.24 -6.56
CA VAL A 101 7.95 -14.63 -6.22
C VAL A 101 9.09 -15.28 -5.44
N ASP A 102 8.76 -15.98 -4.35
CA ASP A 102 9.75 -16.74 -3.57
C ASP A 102 10.04 -18.09 -4.24
N SER A 103 11.19 -18.19 -4.92
CA SER A 103 11.63 -19.41 -5.62
C SER A 103 11.81 -20.62 -4.70
N ARG A 104 11.84 -20.47 -3.38
CA ARG A 104 11.97 -21.60 -2.43
C ARG A 104 10.63 -22.30 -2.17
N LEU A 105 9.53 -21.61 -2.44
CA LEU A 105 8.17 -22.10 -2.25
C LEU A 105 7.63 -22.80 -3.51
N ILE A 106 8.31 -22.62 -4.65
CA ILE A 106 8.05 -23.31 -5.90
C ILE A 106 8.90 -24.60 -5.88
N LYS A 107 8.30 -25.74 -5.55
CA LYS A 107 8.95 -27.05 -5.46
C LYS A 107 8.18 -28.08 -6.23
#